data_AF-A0AAV8WY91-F1
#
_entry.id   AF-A0AAV8WY91-F1
#
_cell.length_a   1.000
_cell.length_b   1.000
_cell.length_c   1.000
_cell.angle_alpha   90.00
_cell.angle_beta   90.00
_cell.angle_gamma   90.00
#
_symmetry.space_group_name_H-M   'P 1'
#
loop_
_entity.id
_entity.type
_entity.pdbx_description
1 polymer ?
#
loop_
_entity_poly.entity_id
_entity_poly.type
_entity_poly.pdbx_seq_one_letter_code
_entity_poly.pdbx_strand_id
1 'polypeptide(L)'
;MLEHQQFDLVVRLMNCALQDDSSMDEHGVAAALLPLATIFCRKLCTGIIQFAYTCIQEHAVWANQQFWEAAFYQDVQKDVKALYAARAENLAPRLNSELLSPTSPRDNKDFTWHRRSILTRAQEATALEIAAEQMRIWNSIDPEKQKELITCEENTMYSQAIHYANRMVYLLIPLDMGHKASKQDLFDDERASNSIANR
;
A
#
# COMPACT_ATOMS: atom_id res chain seq x y z
N MET A 1 8.22 3.11 -26.00
CA MET A 1 7.63 1.78 -26.30
C MET A 1 8.67 0.76 -25.87
N LEU A 2 8.37 -0.16 -24.95
CA LEU A 2 9.31 -1.21 -24.58
C LEU A 2 9.50 -2.17 -25.75
N GLU A 3 10.72 -2.64 -25.96
CA GLU A 3 10.99 -3.74 -26.88
C GLU A 3 10.49 -5.07 -26.28
N HIS A 4 10.05 -6.00 -27.13
CA HIS A 4 9.48 -7.28 -26.69
C HIS A 4 10.39 -8.04 -25.71
N GLN A 5 11.69 -8.06 -25.97
CA GLN A 5 12.67 -8.70 -25.10
C GLN A 5 12.79 -8.05 -23.71
N GLN A 6 12.63 -6.73 -23.63
CA GLN A 6 12.65 -6.01 -22.35
C GLN A 6 11.38 -6.30 -21.54
N PHE A 7 10.23 -6.38 -22.21
CA PHE A 7 8.97 -6.78 -21.58
C PHE A 7 9.07 -8.19 -20.98
N ASP A 8 9.53 -9.18 -21.77
CA ASP A 8 9.66 -10.57 -21.31
C ASP A 8 10.66 -10.71 -20.16
N LEU A 9 11.72 -9.90 -20.15
CA LEU A 9 12.69 -9.88 -19.07
C LEU A 9 12.05 -9.36 -17.77
N VAL A 10 11.34 -8.23 -17.83
CA VAL A 10 10.69 -7.64 -16.65
C VAL A 10 9.66 -8.59 -16.08
N VAL A 11 8.78 -9.14 -16.91
CA VAL A 11 7.72 -10.06 -16.46
C VAL A 11 8.31 -11.32 -15.83
N ARG A 12 9.36 -11.91 -16.42
CA ARG A 12 10.06 -13.04 -15.82
C ARG A 12 10.71 -12.69 -14.49
N LEU A 13 11.38 -11.54 -14.40
CA LEU A 13 11.99 -11.08 -13.14
C LEU A 13 10.95 -10.91 -12.04
N MET A 14 9.78 -10.33 -12.36
CA MET A 14 8.69 -10.17 -11.40
C MET A 14 8.16 -11.53 -10.91
N ASN A 15 7.98 -12.50 -11.82
CA ASN A 15 7.51 -13.83 -11.46
C ASN A 15 8.55 -14.62 -10.65
N CYS A 16 9.82 -14.62 -11.07
CA CYS A 16 10.91 -15.25 -10.31
C CYS A 16 11.06 -14.65 -8.91
N ALA A 17 10.96 -13.32 -8.77
CA ALA A 17 11.05 -12.66 -7.48
C ALA A 17 9.94 -13.11 -6.52
N LEU A 18 8.73 -13.37 -7.01
CA LEU A 18 7.64 -13.92 -6.19
C LEU A 18 7.91 -15.38 -5.80
N GLN A 19 8.47 -16.19 -6.71
CA GLN A 19 8.68 -17.62 -6.46
C GLN A 19 9.88 -17.92 -5.54
N ASP A 20 10.91 -17.07 -5.54
CA ASP A 20 12.13 -17.24 -4.74
C ASP A 20 12.05 -16.53 -3.37
N ASP A 21 10.85 -16.27 -2.85
CA ASP A 21 10.67 -15.55 -1.58
C ASP A 21 11.24 -16.35 -0.39
N SER A 22 11.97 -15.66 0.48
CA SER A 22 12.58 -16.26 1.67
C SER A 22 11.52 -16.48 2.75
N SER A 23 11.54 -17.64 3.42
CA SER A 23 10.68 -17.92 4.58
C SER A 23 10.78 -16.91 5.75
N MET A 24 11.80 -16.05 5.74
CA MET A 24 12.00 -14.99 6.73
C MET A 24 11.25 -13.69 6.40
N ASP A 25 10.81 -13.52 5.15
CA ASP A 25 10.02 -12.38 4.67
C ASP A 25 8.97 -12.88 3.68
N GLU A 26 7.98 -13.60 4.21
CA GLU A 26 7.03 -14.38 3.41
C GLU A 26 6.22 -13.53 2.40
N HIS A 27 6.13 -12.21 2.62
CA HIS A 27 5.27 -11.31 1.84
C HIS A 27 5.93 -9.97 1.43
N GLY A 28 7.18 -9.70 1.82
CA GLY A 28 7.81 -8.40 1.57
C GLY A 28 8.10 -8.14 0.09
N VAL A 29 8.52 -9.15 -0.68
CA VAL A 29 8.68 -9.00 -2.14
C VAL A 29 7.34 -8.77 -2.80
N ALA A 30 6.29 -9.51 -2.44
CA ALA A 30 4.94 -9.28 -2.94
C ALA A 30 4.44 -7.86 -2.65
N ALA A 31 4.67 -7.33 -1.45
CA ALA A 31 4.30 -5.97 -1.06
C ALA A 31 5.06 -4.92 -1.89
N ALA A 32 6.36 -5.09 -2.10
CA ALA A 32 7.18 -4.20 -2.93
C ALA A 32 6.79 -4.29 -4.42
N LEU A 33 6.32 -5.46 -4.86
CA LEU A 33 5.95 -5.70 -6.25
C LEU A 33 4.62 -5.03 -6.63
N LEU A 34 3.64 -4.93 -5.74
CA LEU A 34 2.33 -4.31 -6.01
C LEU A 34 2.42 -2.93 -6.69
N PRO A 35 3.15 -1.93 -6.14
CA PRO A 35 3.28 -0.63 -6.78
C PRO A 35 4.12 -0.71 -8.07
N LEU A 36 5.15 -1.57 -8.12
CA LEU A 36 6.00 -1.73 -9.31
C LEU A 36 5.23 -2.30 -10.50
N ALA A 37 4.44 -3.37 -10.27
CA ALA A 37 3.56 -3.98 -11.25
C ALA A 37 2.56 -2.96 -11.79
N THR A 38 1.93 -2.19 -10.89
CA THR A 38 0.98 -1.14 -11.27
C THR A 38 1.65 -0.09 -12.17
N ILE A 39 2.83 0.40 -11.80
CA ILE A 39 3.56 1.42 -12.58
C ILE A 39 4.01 0.87 -13.93
N PHE A 40 4.52 -0.35 -13.95
CA PHE A 40 4.94 -1.03 -15.18
C PHE A 40 3.76 -1.18 -16.14
N CYS A 41 2.65 -1.74 -15.67
CA CYS A 41 1.45 -1.97 -16.46
C CYS A 41 0.84 -0.66 -17.02
N ARG A 42 0.90 0.46 -16.28
CA ARG A 42 0.44 1.77 -16.79
C ARG A 42 1.24 2.29 -18.00
N LYS A 43 2.45 1.78 -18.23
CA LYS A 43 3.29 2.15 -19.39
C LYS A 43 3.08 1.26 -20.61
N LEU A 44 2.24 0.23 -20.50
CA LEU A 44 1.96 -0.71 -21.59
C LEU A 44 0.70 -0.30 -22.36
N CYS A 45 0.57 -0.77 -23.60
CA CYS A 45 -0.66 -0.66 -24.37
C CYS A 45 -1.76 -1.54 -23.76
N THR A 46 -3.02 -1.11 -23.85
CA THR A 46 -4.17 -1.77 -23.20
C THR A 46 -4.26 -3.29 -23.43
N GLY A 47 -3.95 -3.77 -24.63
CA GLY A 47 -3.98 -5.20 -24.97
C GLY A 47 -2.86 -6.04 -24.33
N ILE A 48 -1.75 -5.42 -23.90
CA ILE A 48 -0.58 -6.10 -23.31
C ILE A 48 -0.67 -6.10 -21.77
N ILE A 49 -1.39 -5.14 -21.18
CA ILE A 49 -1.57 -5.05 -19.72
C ILE A 49 -2.13 -6.35 -19.15
N GLN A 50 -3.13 -6.92 -19.81
CA GLN A 50 -3.78 -8.15 -19.36
C GLN A 50 -2.81 -9.32 -19.37
N PHE A 51 -2.01 -9.46 -20.44
CA PHE A 51 -0.97 -10.48 -20.54
C PHE A 51 0.12 -10.32 -19.47
N ALA A 52 0.49 -9.09 -19.12
CA ALA A 52 1.46 -8.86 -18.05
C ALA A 52 0.93 -9.35 -16.69
N TYR A 53 -0.36 -9.14 -16.40
CA TYR A 53 -0.98 -9.60 -15.16
C TYR A 53 -1.14 -11.12 -15.10
N THR A 54 -1.51 -11.80 -16.19
CA THR A 54 -1.61 -13.28 -16.19
C THR A 54 -0.30 -13.95 -15.79
N CYS A 55 0.84 -13.37 -16.14
CA CYS A 55 2.15 -13.90 -15.78
C CYS A 55 2.53 -13.77 -14.30
N ILE A 56 1.81 -12.96 -13.50
CA ILE A 56 2.07 -12.77 -12.07
C ILE A 56 0.89 -13.20 -11.19
N GLN A 57 -0.28 -13.51 -11.76
CA GLN A 57 -1.48 -13.96 -11.06
C GLN A 57 -1.33 -15.32 -10.38
N GLU A 58 -0.46 -16.20 -10.87
CA GLU A 58 -0.26 -17.57 -10.36
C GLU A 58 0.57 -17.63 -9.07
N HIS A 59 0.41 -16.65 -8.17
CA HIS A 59 1.08 -16.64 -6.86
C HIS A 59 0.05 -16.73 -5.71
N ALA A 60 0.28 -17.63 -4.77
CA ALA A 60 -0.66 -17.91 -3.68
C ALA A 60 -0.90 -16.71 -2.74
N VAL A 61 0.08 -15.80 -2.63
CA VAL A 61 -0.01 -14.61 -1.77
C VAL A 61 -1.22 -13.73 -2.10
N TRP A 62 -1.65 -13.70 -3.37
CA TRP A 62 -2.79 -12.87 -3.77
C TRP A 62 -4.10 -13.38 -3.20
N ALA A 63 -4.23 -14.68 -2.93
CA ALA A 63 -5.42 -15.23 -2.26
C ALA A 63 -5.42 -14.99 -0.74
N ASN A 64 -4.29 -14.56 -0.17
CA ASN A 64 -4.18 -14.32 1.27
C ASN A 64 -4.78 -12.95 1.64
N GLN A 65 -5.89 -12.97 2.39
CA GLN A 65 -6.53 -11.76 2.88
C GLN A 65 -5.63 -10.95 3.83
N GLN A 66 -4.87 -11.61 4.70
CA GLN A 66 -4.01 -10.93 5.68
C GLN A 66 -2.90 -10.12 5.00
N PHE A 67 -2.41 -10.60 3.86
CA PHE A 67 -1.45 -9.86 3.04
C PHE A 67 -2.05 -8.53 2.55
N TRP A 68 -3.25 -8.55 1.97
CA TRP A 68 -3.91 -7.35 1.47
C TRP A 68 -4.19 -6.34 2.57
N GLU A 69 -4.67 -6.80 3.72
CA GLU A 69 -4.91 -5.96 4.89
C GLU A 69 -3.61 -5.32 5.38
N ALA A 70 -2.55 -6.11 5.56
CA ALA A 70 -1.26 -5.61 6.02
C ALA A 70 -0.67 -4.57 5.04
N ALA A 71 -0.66 -4.87 3.75
CA ALA A 71 -0.15 -3.97 2.72
C ALA A 71 -0.97 -2.67 2.63
N PHE A 72 -2.30 -2.78 2.68
CA PHE A 72 -3.20 -1.62 2.70
C PHE A 72 -2.95 -0.73 3.93
N TYR A 73 -2.90 -1.31 5.13
CA TYR A 73 -2.65 -0.54 6.34
C TYR A 73 -1.27 0.09 6.36
N GLN A 74 -0.25 -0.60 5.86
CA GLN A 74 1.10 -0.05 5.76
C GLN A 74 1.14 1.19 4.85
N ASP A 75 0.48 1.14 3.70
CA ASP A 75 0.42 2.28 2.78
C ASP A 75 -0.43 3.44 3.35
N VAL A 76 -1.62 3.15 3.90
CA VAL A 76 -2.46 4.18 4.55
C VAL A 76 -1.69 4.84 5.69
N GLN A 77 -1.02 4.06 6.52
CA GLN A 77 -0.18 4.56 7.60
C GLN A 77 0.91 5.49 7.07
N LYS A 78 1.57 5.12 5.98
CA LYS A 78 2.61 5.95 5.36
C LYS A 78 2.05 7.28 4.86
N ASP A 79 0.90 7.25 4.19
CA ASP A 79 0.30 8.46 3.62
C ASP A 79 -0.28 9.39 4.70
N VAL A 80 -0.88 8.82 5.76
CA VAL A 80 -1.31 9.58 6.94
C VAL A 80 -0.11 10.23 7.63
N LYS A 81 1.00 9.51 7.81
CA LYS A 81 2.24 10.12 8.34
C LYS A 81 2.72 11.29 7.48
N ALA A 82 2.73 11.12 6.16
CA ALA A 82 3.13 12.17 5.23
C ALA A 82 2.20 13.39 5.29
N LEU A 83 0.89 13.18 5.43
CA LEU A 83 -0.11 14.24 5.61
C LEU A 83 0.21 15.14 6.80
N TYR A 84 0.52 14.53 7.94
CA TYR A 84 0.83 15.25 9.17
C TYR A 84 2.26 15.85 9.17
N ALA A 85 3.23 15.19 8.54
CA ALA A 85 4.59 15.71 8.38
C ALA A 85 4.59 16.98 7.50
N ALA A 86 3.94 16.95 6.34
CA ALA A 86 3.82 18.10 5.45
C ALA A 86 3.15 19.30 6.15
N ARG A 87 2.16 19.04 7.03
CA ARG A 87 1.49 20.09 7.78
C ARG A 87 2.36 20.68 8.90
N ALA A 88 3.15 19.84 9.59
CA ALA A 88 4.12 20.31 10.58
C ALA A 88 5.19 21.22 9.93
N GLU A 89 5.66 20.87 8.73
CA GLU A 89 6.59 21.69 7.96
C GLU A 89 6.00 23.03 7.51
N ASN A 90 4.70 23.08 7.17
CA ASN A 90 3.99 24.32 6.83
C ASN A 90 3.80 25.26 8.03
N LEU A 91 3.82 24.75 9.26
CA LEU A 91 3.76 25.56 10.49
C LEU A 91 5.16 26.04 10.94
N ALA A 92 6.21 25.30 10.58
CA ALA A 92 7.61 25.62 10.90
C ALA A 92 8.26 26.83 10.18
N PRO A 93 7.80 27.39 9.03
CA PRO A 93 8.51 28.50 8.38
C PRO A 93 8.43 29.80 9.19
N ARG A 94 7.56 29.86 10.20
CA ARG A 94 7.34 31.03 11.04
C ARG A 94 8.33 31.19 12.19
N LEU A 95 9.02 30.11 12.60
CA LEU A 95 9.88 30.13 13.81
C LEU A 95 11.38 30.32 13.51
N ASN A 96 11.84 30.11 12.27
CA ASN A 96 13.25 30.31 11.93
C ASN A 96 13.67 31.79 11.96
N SER A 97 12.73 32.74 11.94
CA SER A 97 13.03 34.18 12.00
C SER A 97 13.18 34.72 13.43
N GLU A 98 12.73 33.99 14.47
CA GLU A 98 12.72 34.49 15.86
C GLU A 98 13.86 33.95 16.74
N LEU A 99 14.67 33.02 16.23
CA LEU A 99 15.75 32.36 16.99
C LEU A 99 17.07 33.16 17.07
N LEU A 100 17.16 34.37 16.49
CA LEU A 100 18.37 35.21 16.52
C LEU A 100 18.36 36.32 17.59
N SER A 101 17.36 36.37 18.48
CA SER A 101 17.32 37.36 19.56
C SER A 101 17.94 36.79 20.86
N PRO A 102 19.06 37.35 21.37
CA PRO A 102 19.67 36.88 22.60
C PRO A 102 19.12 37.66 23.80
N THR A 103 18.05 37.19 24.44
CA THR A 103 17.61 37.77 25.72
C THR A 103 17.04 36.77 26.73
N SER A 104 17.74 36.75 27.88
CA SER A 104 17.30 36.44 29.26
C SER A 104 17.03 34.99 29.71
N PRO A 105 17.68 34.52 30.81
CA PRO A 105 17.57 33.15 31.32
C PRO A 105 16.47 32.98 32.38
N ARG A 106 15.22 33.36 32.08
CA ARG A 106 14.08 33.15 33.00
C ARG A 106 12.77 32.94 32.23
N ASP A 107 12.56 31.71 31.77
CA ASP A 107 11.30 30.94 31.79
C ASP A 107 11.44 29.76 30.82
N ASN A 108 11.88 28.61 31.35
CA ASN A 108 12.41 27.49 30.57
C ASN A 108 11.47 26.28 30.51
N LYS A 109 10.15 26.49 30.42
CA LYS A 109 9.18 25.39 30.19
C LYS A 109 8.68 25.33 28.74
N ASP A 110 8.59 26.43 28.03
CA ASP A 110 8.08 26.44 26.65
C ASP A 110 9.19 26.13 25.61
N PHE A 111 10.43 26.54 25.90
CA PHE A 111 11.61 26.25 25.09
C PHE A 111 11.99 24.76 25.05
N THR A 112 11.60 23.98 26.06
CA THR A 112 11.85 22.53 26.09
C THR A 112 10.99 21.74 25.11
N TRP A 113 9.78 22.23 24.77
CA TRP A 113 8.90 21.56 23.82
C TRP A 113 9.35 21.76 22.38
N HIS A 114 9.82 22.96 22.03
CA HIS A 114 10.36 23.25 20.70
C HIS A 114 11.67 22.51 20.44
N ARG A 115 12.56 22.42 21.43
CA ARG A 115 13.80 21.64 21.31
C ARG A 115 13.52 20.13 21.28
N ARG A 116 12.52 19.62 22.03
CA ARG A 116 12.07 18.23 21.91
C ARG A 116 11.50 17.98 20.52
N SER A 117 10.59 18.80 20.02
CA SER A 117 10.00 18.64 18.67
C SER A 117 11.06 18.59 17.56
N ILE A 118 12.12 19.40 17.64
CA ILE A 118 13.23 19.39 16.68
C ILE A 118 14.12 18.14 16.83
N LEU A 119 14.37 17.66 18.05
CA LEU A 119 15.12 16.43 18.30
C LEU A 119 14.31 15.16 17.97
N THR A 120 12.99 15.18 18.17
CA THR A 120 12.08 14.11 17.77
C THR A 120 11.90 14.06 16.25
N ARG A 121 12.23 15.14 15.51
CA ARG A 121 12.23 15.15 14.04
C ARG A 121 13.21 14.16 13.41
N ALA A 122 14.20 13.67 14.17
CA ALA A 122 15.12 12.62 13.72
C ALA A 122 14.54 11.20 13.87
N GLN A 123 13.44 11.03 14.62
CA GLN A 123 12.71 9.78 14.73
C GLN A 123 11.36 9.98 14.04
N GLU A 124 11.15 9.41 12.85
CA GLU A 124 9.86 9.49 12.17
C GLU A 124 8.73 9.10 13.13
N ALA A 125 7.86 10.07 13.49
CA ALA A 125 6.77 9.83 14.43
C ALA A 125 5.94 8.63 13.95
N THR A 126 5.67 7.70 14.87
CA THR A 126 4.83 6.55 14.57
C THR A 126 3.39 6.99 14.34
N ALA A 127 2.61 6.19 13.60
CA ALA A 127 1.22 6.51 13.31
C ALA A 127 0.40 6.65 14.60
N LEU A 128 0.73 5.82 15.59
CA LEU A 128 0.09 5.82 16.90
C LEU A 128 0.43 7.09 17.69
N GLU A 129 1.66 7.58 17.64
CA GLU A 129 2.05 8.84 18.27
C GLU A 129 1.33 10.03 17.63
N ILE A 130 1.21 10.05 16.29
CA ILE A 130 0.44 11.08 15.58
C ILE A 130 -1.03 11.04 16.04
N ALA A 131 -1.65 9.87 16.08
CA ALA A 131 -3.03 9.72 16.53
C ALA A 131 -3.21 10.18 17.98
N ALA A 132 -2.32 9.78 18.89
CA ALA A 132 -2.35 10.19 20.28
C ALA A 132 -2.24 11.71 20.43
N GLU A 133 -1.35 12.35 19.67
CA GLU A 133 -1.22 13.81 19.68
C GLU A 133 -2.46 14.49 19.13
N GLN A 134 -3.02 14.03 18.00
CA GLN A 134 -4.25 14.59 17.44
C GLN A 134 -5.43 14.48 18.41
N MET A 135 -5.59 13.33 19.08
CA MET A 135 -6.62 13.16 20.12
C MET A 135 -6.42 14.12 21.30
N ARG A 136 -5.17 14.38 21.70
CA ARG A 136 -4.83 15.29 22.79
C ARG A 136 -5.18 16.74 22.46
N ILE A 137 -4.88 17.19 21.24
CA ILE A 137 -5.10 18.58 20.82
C ILE A 137 -6.46 18.82 20.16
N TRP A 138 -7.24 17.77 19.89
CA TRP A 138 -8.48 17.83 19.10
C TRP A 138 -9.40 18.98 19.52
N ASN A 139 -9.73 19.05 20.82
CA ASN A 139 -10.64 20.06 21.37
C ASN A 139 -10.09 21.50 21.35
N SER A 140 -8.79 21.68 21.07
CA SER A 140 -8.15 23.00 20.96
C SER A 140 -8.02 23.50 19.53
N ILE A 141 -8.34 22.67 18.54
CA ILE A 141 -8.32 23.03 17.12
C ILE A 141 -9.64 23.71 16.74
N ASP A 142 -9.56 24.75 15.91
CA ASP A 142 -10.74 25.42 15.37
C ASP A 142 -11.67 24.43 14.62
N PRO A 143 -13.00 24.55 14.74
CA PRO A 143 -13.94 23.59 14.18
C PRO A 143 -13.86 23.49 12.64
N GLU A 144 -13.50 24.58 11.95
CA GLU A 144 -13.28 24.58 10.50
C GLU A 144 -12.06 23.72 10.14
N LYS A 145 -10.96 23.87 10.88
CA LYS A 145 -9.74 23.10 10.69
C LYS A 145 -9.90 21.63 11.09
N GLN A 146 -10.74 21.31 12.08
CA GLN A 146 -11.13 19.93 12.39
C GLN A 146 -11.85 19.28 11.20
N LYS A 147 -12.80 19.98 10.58
CA LYS A 147 -13.51 19.48 9.40
C LYS A 147 -12.59 19.25 8.21
N GLU A 148 -11.64 20.16 7.97
CA GLU A 148 -10.59 19.96 6.97
C GLU A 148 -9.74 18.72 7.27
N LEU A 149 -9.32 18.52 8.53
CA LEU A 149 -8.53 17.35 8.94
C LEU A 149 -9.27 16.04 8.64
N ILE A 150 -10.53 15.94 9.06
CA ILE A 150 -11.38 14.78 8.79
C ILE A 150 -11.46 14.53 7.28
N THR A 151 -11.74 15.57 6.50
CA THR A 151 -11.85 15.45 5.04
C THR A 151 -10.54 14.97 4.41
N CYS A 152 -9.41 15.50 4.87
CA CYS A 152 -8.08 15.10 4.39
C CYS A 152 -7.72 13.65 4.76
N GLU A 153 -8.01 13.21 5.98
CA GLU A 153 -7.80 11.83 6.43
C GLU A 153 -8.67 10.85 5.64
N GLU A 154 -9.97 11.17 5.52
CA GLU A 154 -10.92 10.39 4.74
C GLU A 154 -10.47 10.25 3.28
N ASN A 155 -10.08 11.35 2.63
CA ASN A 155 -9.60 11.33 1.25
C ASN A 155 -8.34 10.48 1.06
N THR A 156 -7.45 10.48 2.04
CA THR A 156 -6.25 9.63 2.04
C THR A 156 -6.64 8.15 2.07
N MET A 157 -7.53 7.77 3.00
CA MET A 157 -8.05 6.41 3.10
C MET A 157 -8.80 5.99 1.82
N TYR A 158 -9.68 6.85 1.30
CA TYR A 158 -10.47 6.55 0.10
C TYR A 158 -9.59 6.35 -1.13
N SER A 159 -8.57 7.18 -1.32
CA SER A 159 -7.64 7.05 -2.44
C SER A 159 -6.94 5.70 -2.40
N GLN A 160 -6.49 5.28 -1.21
CA GLN A 160 -5.82 4.00 -1.07
C GLN A 160 -6.77 2.82 -1.25
N ALA A 161 -8.02 2.93 -0.79
CA ALA A 161 -9.04 1.91 -1.01
C ALA A 161 -9.31 1.70 -2.52
N ILE A 162 -9.39 2.79 -3.30
CA ILE A 162 -9.56 2.71 -4.76
C ILE A 162 -8.34 2.03 -5.41
N HIS A 163 -7.13 2.36 -4.97
CA HIS A 163 -5.91 1.73 -5.51
C HIS A 163 -5.87 0.23 -5.24
N TYR A 164 -6.20 -0.19 -4.02
CA TYR A 164 -6.22 -1.60 -3.65
C TYR A 164 -7.35 -2.37 -4.33
N ALA A 165 -8.54 -1.79 -4.45
CA ALA A 165 -9.64 -2.40 -5.21
C ALA A 165 -9.23 -2.71 -6.65
N ASN A 166 -8.59 -1.76 -7.34
CA ASN A 166 -8.10 -1.96 -8.69
C ASN A 166 -7.00 -3.04 -8.77
N ARG A 167 -6.03 -3.02 -7.86
CA ARG A 167 -4.96 -4.04 -7.80
C ARG A 167 -5.53 -5.44 -7.58
N MET A 168 -6.48 -5.57 -6.65
CA MET A 168 -7.17 -6.83 -6.38
C MET A 168 -7.94 -7.30 -7.62
N VAL A 169 -8.67 -6.43 -8.31
CA VAL A 169 -9.35 -6.77 -9.58
C VAL A 169 -8.36 -7.34 -10.61
N TYR A 170 -7.19 -6.73 -10.78
CA TYR A 170 -6.19 -7.20 -11.74
C TYR A 170 -5.48 -8.50 -11.34
N LEU A 171 -5.39 -8.80 -10.04
CA LEU A 171 -4.60 -9.94 -9.53
C LEU A 171 -5.46 -11.12 -9.08
N LEU A 172 -6.72 -10.90 -8.70
CA LEU A 172 -7.61 -11.94 -8.18
C LEU A 172 -8.62 -12.45 -9.20
N ILE A 173 -9.00 -11.65 -10.19
CA ILE A 173 -10.00 -12.08 -11.18
C ILE A 173 -9.29 -12.83 -12.29
N PRO A 174 -9.51 -14.16 -12.42
CA PRO A 174 -8.90 -14.94 -13.47
C PRO A 174 -9.44 -14.45 -14.82
N LEU A 175 -8.53 -14.08 -15.72
CA LEU A 175 -8.89 -13.52 -17.01
C LEU A 175 -9.38 -14.60 -18.00
N ASP A 176 -9.08 -15.87 -17.73
CA ASP A 176 -9.44 -17.03 -18.56
C ASP A 176 -10.58 -17.88 -17.95
N MET A 177 -11.76 -17.30 -17.72
CA MET A 177 -12.94 -18.11 -17.34
C MET A 177 -13.39 -19.10 -18.45
N GLY A 178 -12.89 -18.97 -19.68
CA GLY A 178 -13.22 -19.88 -20.80
C GLY A 178 -12.39 -21.17 -20.86
N HIS A 179 -11.17 -21.20 -20.32
CA HIS A 179 -10.25 -22.34 -20.55
C HIS A 179 -10.17 -23.31 -19.37
N LYS A 180 -10.48 -22.85 -18.14
CA LYS A 180 -10.45 -23.72 -16.94
C LYS A 180 -11.73 -24.57 -16.78
N ALA A 181 -12.89 -24.08 -17.22
CA ALA A 181 -14.12 -24.86 -17.23
C ALA A 181 -14.03 -26.08 -18.16
N SER A 182 -13.42 -25.94 -19.34
CA SER A 182 -13.28 -27.04 -20.30
C SER A 182 -12.36 -28.17 -19.83
N LYS A 183 -11.39 -27.91 -18.93
CA LYS A 183 -10.52 -28.97 -18.40
C LYS A 183 -11.17 -29.73 -17.24
N GLN A 184 -12.10 -29.12 -16.50
CA GLN A 184 -12.75 -29.79 -15.38
C GLN A 184 -13.84 -30.77 -15.86
N ASP A 185 -14.51 -30.46 -16.97
CA ASP A 185 -15.49 -31.36 -17.61
C ASP A 185 -14.85 -32.58 -18.31
N LEU A 186 -13.55 -32.53 -18.65
CA LEU A 186 -12.85 -33.65 -19.31
C LEU A 186 -12.39 -34.75 -18.34
N PHE A 187 -12.37 -34.50 -17.03
CA PHE A 187 -11.93 -35.47 -16.02
C PHE A 187 -13.08 -36.16 -15.26
N ASP A 188 -14.33 -35.72 -15.42
CA ASP A 188 -15.47 -36.30 -14.69
C ASP A 188 -16.24 -37.37 -15.49
N ASP A 189 -16.06 -37.44 -16.81
CA ASP A 189 -16.80 -38.37 -17.67
C ASP A 189 -16.23 -39.81 -17.70
N GLU A 190 -15.00 -40.03 -17.21
CA GLU A 190 -14.41 -41.39 -17.11
C GLU A 190 -14.72 -42.11 -15.77
N ARG A 191 -15.42 -41.47 -14.81
CA ARG A 191 -15.77 -42.11 -13.53
C ARG A 191 -17.17 -42.72 -13.46
N ALA A 192 -18.00 -42.52 -14.48
CA ALA A 192 -19.39 -42.96 -14.48
C ALA A 192 -19.67 -44.11 -15.47
N SER A 193 -18.79 -45.11 -15.58
CA SER A 193 -19.15 -46.39 -16.22
C SER A 193 -18.16 -47.47 -15.81
N ASN A 194 -18.52 -48.26 -14.80
CA ASN A 194 -18.25 -49.70 -14.68
C ASN A 194 -18.79 -50.22 -13.33
N SER A 195 -20.11 -50.37 -13.24
CA SER A 195 -20.79 -51.09 -12.15
C SER A 195 -22.06 -51.76 -12.69
N ILE A 196 -21.90 -52.65 -13.68
CA ILE A 196 -22.90 -53.69 -13.95
C ILE A 196 -22.34 -54.99 -13.38
N ALA A 197 -22.76 -55.32 -12.16
CA ALA A 197 -22.77 -56.69 -11.66
C ALA A 197 -23.79 -56.84 -10.52
N ASN A 198 -24.72 -57.77 -10.75
CA ASN A 198 -25.47 -58.55 -9.76
C ASN A 198 -26.77 -57.96 -9.16
N ARG A 199 -27.91 -58.31 -9.78
CA ARG A 199 -28.98 -59.02 -9.08
C ARG A 199 -29.84 -59.84 -10.04
#